data_AF-A0A967XXV8-F1
#
_entry.id   AF-A0A967XXV8-F1
#
_cell.length_a   1.000
_cell.length_b   1.000
_cell.length_c   1.000
_cell.angle_alpha   90.00
_cell.angle_beta   90.00
_cell.angle_gamma   90.00
#
_symmetry.space_group_name_H-M   'P 1'
#
loop_
_entity.id
_entity.type
_entity.pdbx_description
1 polymer ?
#
loop_
_entity_poly.entity_id
_entity_poly.type
_entity_poly.pdbx_seq_one_letter_code
_entity_poly.pdbx_strand_id
1 'polypeptide(L)'
;MRIGGKIAVADGVSVNFRMDAVESGENSSDATAWGFNPNSGVATQYAQRRGDVQFDKAYLQFEKAGYTVAAGQMYFRQGMTGNMLDVVGAGFSVKKGAMKFQHVKVSDRDEGNDDFAKASTTIAGGGPTVDAKESSLSGVMYTIKSGDLTLTPMATYRFVNGDGDRFGLGLDFATNFGAVGFKGAIEYF
;
A
#
# COMPACT_ATOMS: atom_id res chain seq x y z
N MET A 1 15.92 -9.56 1.38
CA MET A 1 16.20 -9.39 -0.07
C MET A 1 14.87 -9.21 -0.80
N ARG A 2 14.78 -8.36 -1.82
CA ARG A 2 13.54 -8.10 -2.57
C ARG A 2 13.70 -8.50 -4.02
N ILE A 3 12.75 -9.29 -4.53
CA ILE A 3 12.69 -9.75 -5.92
C ILE A 3 11.36 -9.32 -6.52
N GLY A 4 11.36 -8.75 -7.71
CA GLY A 4 10.14 -8.40 -8.43
C GLY A 4 10.25 -8.73 -9.91
N GLY A 5 9.12 -8.98 -10.55
CA GLY A 5 9.07 -9.33 -11.96
C GLY A 5 7.74 -9.01 -12.61
N LYS A 6 7.77 -8.99 -13.94
CA LYS A 6 6.61 -8.84 -14.82
C LYS A 6 6.65 -9.97 -15.85
N ILE A 7 5.60 -10.78 -15.88
CA ILE A 7 5.44 -11.89 -16.83
C ILE A 7 4.32 -11.51 -17.79
N ALA A 8 4.62 -11.44 -19.09
CA ALA A 8 3.58 -11.31 -20.12
C ALA A 8 2.87 -12.65 -20.28
N VAL A 9 1.53 -12.64 -20.24
CA VAL A 9 0.72 -13.88 -20.34
C VAL A 9 -0.14 -13.91 -21.61
N ALA A 10 -0.44 -12.75 -22.17
CA ALA A 10 -1.11 -12.58 -23.47
C ALA A 10 -0.83 -11.16 -23.99
N ASP A 11 -1.27 -10.87 -25.22
CA ASP A 11 -1.15 -9.53 -25.80
C ASP A 11 -1.84 -8.49 -24.92
N GLY A 12 -1.04 -7.52 -24.45
CA GLY A 12 -1.50 -6.48 -23.55
C GLY A 12 -1.84 -6.96 -22.13
N VAL A 13 -1.57 -8.22 -21.75
CA VAL A 13 -1.84 -8.74 -20.39
C VAL A 13 -0.55 -9.21 -19.73
N SER A 14 -0.35 -8.81 -18.48
CA SER A 14 0.82 -9.20 -17.68
C SER A 14 0.48 -9.42 -16.22
N VAL A 15 1.25 -10.28 -15.56
CA VAL A 15 1.25 -10.44 -14.11
C VAL A 15 2.49 -9.77 -13.55
N ASN A 16 2.30 -8.87 -12.59
CA ASN A 16 3.37 -8.22 -11.86
C ASN A 16 3.40 -8.78 -10.45
N PHE A 17 4.59 -9.06 -9.93
CA PHE A 17 4.76 -9.58 -8.58
C PHE A 17 5.98 -8.97 -7.90
N ARG A 18 5.92 -8.96 -6.57
CA ARG A 18 7.03 -8.61 -5.66
C ARG A 18 7.02 -9.60 -4.50
N MET A 19 8.19 -10.17 -4.25
CA MET A 19 8.48 -11.07 -3.15
C MET A 19 9.59 -10.47 -2.29
N ASP A 20 9.39 -10.50 -0.98
CA ASP A 20 10.42 -10.14 -0.01
C ASP A 20 10.86 -11.42 0.72
N ALA A 21 12.16 -11.71 0.63
CA ALA A 21 12.81 -12.68 1.50
C ALA A 21 13.17 -11.96 2.80
N VAL A 22 12.49 -12.32 3.88
CA VAL A 22 12.60 -11.74 5.21
C VAL A 22 13.19 -12.79 6.15
N GLU A 23 14.05 -12.35 7.07
CA GLU A 23 14.44 -13.20 8.20
C GLU A 23 13.47 -12.92 9.34
N SER A 24 12.67 -13.91 9.73
CA SER A 24 11.86 -13.83 10.93
C SER A 24 12.64 -14.37 12.13
N GLY A 25 12.61 -13.62 13.23
CA GLY A 25 13.08 -14.09 14.53
C GLY A 25 11.93 -14.74 15.27
N GLU A 26 11.53 -15.95 14.86
CA GLU A 26 10.50 -16.70 15.58
C GLU A 26 11.09 -17.81 16.45
N ASN A 27 10.65 -17.83 17.71
CA ASN A 27 10.69 -18.98 18.59
C ASN A 27 9.47 -19.89 18.30
N SER A 28 9.26 -20.28 17.05
CA SER A 28 8.19 -21.21 16.69
C SER A 28 8.57 -22.62 17.17
N SER A 29 7.58 -23.41 17.61
CA SER A 29 7.79 -24.74 18.22
C SER A 29 8.43 -25.77 17.29
N ASP A 30 8.45 -25.48 15.99
CA ASP A 30 9.02 -26.29 14.91
C ASP A 30 10.43 -25.82 14.48
N ALA A 31 10.96 -24.74 15.06
CA ALA A 31 12.30 -24.16 14.77
C ALA A 31 13.25 -24.23 15.97
N THR A 32 13.14 -25.27 16.81
CA THR A 32 13.91 -25.38 18.05
C THR A 32 15.21 -26.13 17.83
N ALA A 33 16.34 -25.42 17.80
CA ALA A 33 17.64 -26.03 17.99
C ALA A 33 17.94 -26.12 19.49
N TRP A 34 17.95 -27.35 20.00
CA TRP A 34 18.38 -27.65 21.35
C TRP A 34 19.90 -27.79 21.37
N GLY A 35 20.57 -27.02 22.21
CA GLY A 35 21.99 -27.24 22.48
C GLY A 35 22.31 -27.13 23.95
N PHE A 36 23.49 -27.62 24.31
CA PHE A 36 23.97 -27.61 25.68
C PHE A 36 24.70 -26.30 25.96
N ASN A 37 24.25 -25.55 26.97
CA ASN A 37 25.00 -24.39 27.45
C ASN A 37 26.05 -24.86 28.49
N PRO A 38 27.36 -24.84 28.15
CA PRO A 38 28.39 -25.38 29.03
C PRO A 38 28.57 -24.58 30.33
N ASN A 39 28.05 -23.35 30.41
CA ASN A 39 28.18 -22.50 31.60
C ASN A 39 27.04 -22.69 32.61
N SER A 40 25.88 -23.20 32.18
CA SER A 40 24.74 -23.44 33.07
C SER A 40 24.43 -24.92 33.29
N GLY A 41 24.96 -25.82 32.44
CA GLY A 41 24.65 -27.24 32.50
C GLY A 41 23.21 -27.59 32.10
N VAL A 42 22.44 -26.62 31.59
CA VAL A 42 21.03 -26.76 31.22
C VAL A 42 20.88 -26.70 29.70
N ALA A 43 20.02 -27.55 29.14
CA ALA A 43 19.63 -27.48 27.75
C ALA A 43 19.03 -26.09 27.45
N THR A 44 19.64 -25.35 26.53
CA THR A 44 19.23 -23.99 26.18
C THR A 44 18.72 -24.01 24.74
N GLN A 45 17.56 -23.37 24.52
CA GLN A 45 16.97 -23.21 23.20
C GLN A 45 17.61 -21.99 22.53
N TYR A 46 18.23 -22.19 21.36
CA TYR A 46 18.75 -21.09 20.55
C TYR A 46 17.67 -20.59 19.59
N ALA A 47 17.53 -19.28 19.46
CA ALA A 47 16.73 -18.69 18.40
C ALA A 47 17.39 -18.99 17.05
N GLN A 48 16.70 -19.73 16.18
CA GLN A 48 17.11 -19.91 14.79
C GLN A 48 16.43 -18.86 13.91
N ARG A 49 17.17 -18.36 12.92
CA ARG A 49 16.60 -17.47 11.89
C ARG A 49 16.07 -18.32 10.75
N ARG A 50 14.80 -18.13 10.39
CA ARG A 50 14.22 -18.70 9.18
C ARG A 50 14.22 -17.66 8.07
N GLY A 51 14.53 -18.10 6.86
CA GLY A 51 14.31 -17.30 5.66
C GLY A 51 12.91 -17.57 5.15
N ASP A 52 12.02 -16.61 5.32
CA ASP A 52 10.65 -16.68 4.81
C ASP A 52 10.54 -15.87 3.51
N VAL A 53 9.74 -16.37 2.55
CA VAL A 53 9.40 -15.64 1.33
C VAL A 53 7.96 -15.18 1.45
N GLN A 54 7.77 -13.87 1.48
CA GLN A 54 6.45 -13.25 1.55
C GLN A 54 6.10 -12.58 0.23
N PHE A 55 4.90 -12.82 -0.28
CA PHE A 55 4.34 -12.06 -1.40
C PHE A 55 3.88 -10.70 -0.89
N ASP A 56 4.58 -9.66 -1.31
CA ASP A 56 4.30 -8.29 -0.92
C ASP A 56 3.29 -7.67 -1.89
N LYS A 57 3.42 -7.96 -3.20
CA LYS A 57 2.51 -7.49 -4.25
C LYS A 57 2.30 -8.56 -5.31
N ALA A 58 1.08 -8.67 -5.80
CA ALA A 58 0.74 -9.50 -6.95
C ALA A 58 -0.51 -8.94 -7.63
N TYR A 59 -0.39 -8.55 -8.91
CA TYR A 59 -1.51 -7.99 -9.66
C TYR A 59 -1.44 -8.30 -11.16
N LEU A 60 -2.62 -8.43 -11.76
CA LEU A 60 -2.80 -8.50 -13.20
C LEU A 60 -2.85 -7.08 -13.76
N GLN A 61 -2.19 -6.84 -14.89
CA GLN A 61 -2.23 -5.58 -15.63
C GLN A 61 -2.64 -5.83 -17.07
N PHE A 62 -3.61 -5.07 -17.55
CA PHE A 62 -4.14 -5.06 -18.89
C PHE A 62 -3.91 -3.69 -19.55
N GLU A 63 -3.41 -3.70 -20.78
CA GLU A 63 -3.16 -2.52 -21.61
C GLU A 63 -3.87 -2.68 -22.95
N LYS A 64 -4.87 -1.83 -23.22
CA LYS A 64 -5.58 -1.83 -24.51
C LYS A 64 -6.19 -0.47 -24.79
N ALA A 65 -6.09 -0.02 -26.05
CA ALA A 65 -6.74 1.20 -26.53
C ALA A 65 -6.48 2.45 -25.64
N GLY A 66 -5.25 2.59 -25.14
CA GLY A 66 -4.85 3.69 -24.26
C GLY A 66 -5.33 3.60 -22.82
N TYR A 67 -5.99 2.50 -22.44
CA TYR A 67 -6.27 2.16 -21.05
C TYR A 67 -5.16 1.29 -20.47
N THR A 68 -4.80 1.57 -19.23
CA THR A 68 -4.05 0.65 -18.36
C THR A 68 -4.94 0.32 -17.17
N VAL A 69 -5.30 -0.94 -17.01
CA VAL A 69 -6.06 -1.47 -15.87
C VAL A 69 -5.14 -2.37 -15.08
N ALA A 70 -5.04 -2.17 -13.78
CA ALA A 70 -4.35 -3.09 -12.88
C ALA A 70 -5.33 -3.56 -11.80
N ALA A 71 -5.32 -4.85 -11.45
CA ALA A 71 -6.17 -5.43 -10.42
C ALA A 71 -5.40 -6.50 -9.60
N GLY A 72 -5.49 -6.43 -8.27
CA GLY A 72 -4.79 -7.32 -7.35
C GLY A 72 -4.25 -6.59 -6.12
N GLN A 73 -3.27 -7.19 -5.44
CA GLN A 73 -2.56 -6.58 -4.32
C GLN A 73 -1.45 -5.69 -4.85
N MET A 74 -1.59 -4.38 -4.69
CA MET A 74 -0.65 -3.39 -5.22
C MET A 74 -0.59 -2.14 -4.34
N TYR A 75 0.34 -1.25 -4.68
CA TYR A 75 0.43 0.05 -4.04
C TYR A 75 -0.47 1.06 -4.75
N PHE A 76 -1.34 1.68 -3.97
CA PHE A 76 -2.20 2.75 -4.40
C PHE A 76 -1.68 4.05 -3.79
N ARG A 77 -1.52 5.07 -4.65
CA ARG A 77 -1.10 6.39 -4.23
C ARG A 77 -1.79 7.49 -5.03
N GLN A 78 -2.21 8.53 -4.33
CA GLN A 78 -2.64 9.84 -4.83
C GLN A 78 -2.10 10.94 -3.92
N GLY A 79 -1.84 12.11 -4.50
CA GLY A 79 -1.25 13.23 -3.79
C GLY A 79 0.27 13.10 -3.66
N MET A 80 0.93 14.25 -3.64
CA MET A 80 2.36 14.32 -3.34
C MET A 80 2.64 13.98 -1.88
N THR A 81 1.79 14.43 -0.94
CA THR A 81 2.05 14.29 0.49
C THR A 81 1.71 12.91 1.05
N GLY A 82 0.91 12.12 0.32
CA GLY A 82 0.46 10.79 0.73
C GLY A 82 -0.80 10.81 1.62
N ASN A 83 -1.32 11.99 1.99
CA ASN A 83 -2.52 12.05 2.85
C ASN A 83 -3.80 11.70 2.08
N MET A 84 -3.86 11.98 0.77
CA MET A 84 -5.06 11.69 -0.04
C MET A 84 -5.34 10.19 -0.19
N LEU A 85 -4.30 9.43 -0.57
CA LEU A 85 -4.32 7.98 -0.62
C LEU A 85 -2.87 7.49 -0.67
N ASP A 86 -2.46 6.68 0.29
CA ASP A 86 -1.15 6.00 0.31
C ASP A 86 -1.30 4.70 1.08
N VAL A 87 -1.43 3.59 0.35
CA VAL A 87 -1.83 2.29 0.91
C VAL A 87 -1.37 1.13 0.01
N VAL A 88 -0.95 0.02 0.62
CA VAL A 88 -0.88 -1.30 -0.03
C VAL A 88 -2.17 -2.05 0.30
N GLY A 89 -2.83 -2.63 -0.70
CA GLY A 89 -4.05 -3.38 -0.46
C GLY A 89 -4.55 -4.10 -1.70
N ALA A 90 -5.69 -4.77 -1.58
CA ALA A 90 -6.36 -5.44 -2.69
C ALA A 90 -7.34 -4.48 -3.37
N GLY A 91 -7.18 -4.26 -4.66
CA GLY A 91 -8.03 -3.32 -5.37
C GLY A 91 -7.77 -3.30 -6.87
N PHE A 92 -8.18 -2.20 -7.51
CA PHE A 92 -7.90 -1.95 -8.91
C PHE A 92 -7.61 -0.49 -9.20
N SER A 93 -6.84 -0.24 -10.27
CA SER A 93 -6.62 1.09 -10.81
C SER A 93 -6.87 1.10 -12.31
N VAL A 94 -7.42 2.20 -12.81
CA VAL A 94 -7.69 2.43 -14.22
C VAL A 94 -7.07 3.75 -14.61
N LYS A 95 -6.20 3.75 -15.61
CA LYS A 95 -5.60 4.95 -16.19
C LYS A 95 -5.99 5.07 -17.64
N LYS A 96 -6.39 6.27 -18.07
CA LYS A 96 -6.57 6.63 -19.48
C LYS A 96 -6.01 8.03 -19.72
N GLY A 97 -4.94 8.13 -20.50
CA GLY A 97 -4.24 9.39 -20.71
C GLY A 97 -3.81 10.01 -19.38
N ALA A 98 -4.35 11.20 -19.08
CA ALA A 98 -4.04 11.95 -17.87
C ALA A 98 -4.97 11.65 -16.67
N MET A 99 -6.03 10.87 -16.87
CA MET A 99 -6.95 10.48 -15.81
C MET A 99 -6.49 9.18 -15.16
N LYS A 100 -6.58 9.10 -13.83
CA LYS A 100 -6.41 7.87 -13.06
C LYS A 100 -7.53 7.75 -12.03
N PHE A 101 -8.22 6.62 -12.04
CA PHE A 101 -9.13 6.17 -11.01
C PHE A 101 -8.48 5.01 -10.24
N GLN A 102 -8.75 4.91 -8.95
CA GLN A 102 -8.33 3.79 -8.13
C GLN A 102 -9.36 3.50 -7.03
N HIS A 103 -9.49 2.22 -6.71
CA HIS A 103 -10.30 1.73 -5.61
C HIS A 103 -9.53 0.62 -4.90
N VAL A 104 -9.44 0.69 -3.58
CA VAL A 104 -8.75 -0.28 -2.74
C VAL A 104 -9.62 -0.63 -1.55
N LYS A 105 -9.71 -1.93 -1.25
CA LYS A 105 -10.19 -2.41 0.03
C LYS A 105 -9.00 -2.54 0.96
N VAL A 106 -9.14 -1.98 2.15
CA VAL A 106 -8.16 -2.09 3.23
C VAL A 106 -8.78 -2.95 4.30
N SER A 107 -8.35 -4.20 4.29
CA SER A 107 -8.57 -5.13 5.37
C SER A 107 -7.30 -5.09 6.20
N ASP A 108 -7.42 -4.61 7.42
CA ASP A 108 -6.47 -4.79 8.53
C ASP A 108 -5.49 -3.67 8.92
N ARG A 109 -5.11 -3.75 10.20
CA ARG A 109 -4.80 -2.66 11.14
C ARG A 109 -3.39 -2.07 11.10
N ASP A 110 -2.45 -2.69 10.39
CA ASP A 110 -1.01 -2.47 10.63
C ASP A 110 -0.10 -2.49 9.39
N GLU A 111 -0.48 -1.81 8.29
CA GLU A 111 0.45 -1.57 7.17
C GLU A 111 0.55 -0.09 6.79
N GLY A 112 1.32 0.65 7.58
CA GLY A 112 2.16 1.75 7.09
C GLY A 112 1.53 3.13 6.88
N ASN A 113 0.25 3.34 7.20
CA ASN A 113 -0.36 4.67 7.20
C ASN A 113 -1.22 4.87 8.45
N ASP A 114 -0.67 5.55 9.45
CA ASP A 114 -1.22 5.61 10.80
C ASP A 114 -2.48 6.50 10.93
N ASP A 115 -2.77 7.40 9.99
CA ASP A 115 -3.82 8.41 10.19
C ASP A 115 -5.04 8.28 9.25
N PHE A 116 -4.86 7.73 8.04
CA PHE A 116 -5.94 7.59 7.05
C PHE A 116 -6.43 6.16 6.84
N ALA A 117 -5.74 5.14 7.37
CA ALA A 117 -6.14 3.74 7.28
C ALA A 117 -6.59 3.14 8.63
N LYS A 118 -6.26 3.76 9.77
CA LYS A 118 -6.68 3.22 11.07
C LYS A 118 -8.18 3.38 11.29
N ALA A 119 -8.86 2.27 11.48
CA ALA A 119 -9.99 2.17 12.37
C ALA A 119 -9.43 1.77 13.75
N SER A 120 -8.99 2.75 14.52
CA SER A 120 -8.47 2.51 15.87
C SER A 120 -9.62 2.38 16.86
N THR A 121 -9.79 1.18 17.41
CA THR A 121 -10.51 0.97 18.68
C THR A 121 -9.56 0.26 19.64
N THR A 122 -8.80 1.04 20.39
CA THR A 122 -8.09 0.55 21.57
C THR A 122 -9.14 0.38 22.67
N ILE A 123 -9.56 -0.86 22.96
CA ILE A 123 -10.28 -1.14 24.20
C ILE A 123 -9.23 -1.28 25.31
N ALA A 124 -9.21 -0.32 26.22
CA ALA A 124 -8.51 -0.47 27.50
C ALA A 124 -9.25 -1.51 28.35
N GLY A 125 -8.81 -2.76 28.30
CA GLY A 125 -9.32 -3.82 29.18
C GLY A 125 -9.57 -5.16 28.49
N GLY A 126 -8.51 -5.85 28.09
CA GLY A 126 -8.38 -7.32 28.07
C GLY A 126 -9.58 -8.20 27.72
N GLY A 127 -10.38 -7.84 26.71
CA GLY A 127 -11.48 -8.65 26.16
C GLY A 127 -11.29 -8.90 24.66
N PRO A 128 -11.99 -9.89 24.06
CA PRO A 128 -11.75 -10.32 22.68
C PRO A 128 -11.95 -9.17 21.70
N THR A 129 -11.08 -9.17 20.70
CA THR A 129 -10.78 -8.13 19.71
C THR A 129 -12.04 -7.64 18.98
N VAL A 130 -12.27 -6.32 19.00
CA VAL A 130 -13.32 -5.66 18.20
C VAL A 130 -12.99 -5.78 16.72
N ASP A 131 -14.00 -6.17 15.94
CA ASP A 131 -14.01 -6.33 14.48
C ASP A 131 -13.03 -5.40 13.75
N ALA A 132 -12.18 -5.98 12.91
CA ALA A 132 -11.46 -5.23 11.90
C ALA A 132 -12.49 -4.53 11.01
N LYS A 133 -12.73 -3.24 11.23
CA LYS A 133 -13.68 -2.47 10.43
C LYS A 133 -13.19 -2.46 8.99
N GLU A 134 -13.95 -3.07 8.10
CA GLU A 134 -13.67 -3.01 6.67
C GLU A 134 -13.71 -1.55 6.23
N SER A 135 -12.66 -1.11 5.54
CA SER A 135 -12.64 0.19 4.90
C SER A 135 -12.33 0.06 3.42
N SER A 136 -12.89 0.97 2.63
CA SER A 136 -12.55 1.08 1.22
C SER A 136 -12.28 2.53 0.87
N LEU A 137 -11.25 2.72 0.04
CA LEU A 137 -10.82 4.03 -0.40
C LEU A 137 -10.94 4.07 -1.91
N SER A 138 -11.63 5.09 -2.41
CA SER A 138 -11.75 5.39 -3.83
C SER A 138 -11.13 6.74 -4.10
N GLY A 139 -10.55 6.90 -5.28
CA GLY A 139 -9.94 8.17 -5.63
C GLY A 139 -9.83 8.38 -7.12
N VAL A 140 -9.97 9.63 -7.53
CA VAL A 140 -9.80 10.08 -8.91
C VAL A 140 -8.82 11.24 -8.96
N MET A 141 -7.99 11.27 -9.98
CA MET A 141 -7.09 12.38 -10.27
C MET A 141 -7.03 12.64 -11.78
N TYR A 142 -6.76 13.88 -12.15
CA TYR A 142 -6.59 14.29 -13.53
C TYR A 142 -5.41 15.23 -13.67
N THR A 143 -4.40 14.88 -14.45
CA THR A 143 -3.21 15.72 -14.65
C THR A 143 -3.37 16.64 -15.86
N ILE A 144 -3.41 17.94 -15.61
CA ILE A 144 -3.40 18.99 -16.63
C ILE A 144 -1.95 19.41 -16.84
N LYS A 145 -1.50 19.44 -18.09
CA LYS A 145 -0.19 19.99 -18.48
C LYS A 145 -0.38 21.13 -19.47
N SER A 146 0.20 22.29 -19.17
CA SER A 146 0.18 23.48 -20.02
C SER A 146 1.53 24.18 -19.96
N GLY A 147 2.36 23.99 -20.99
CA GLY A 147 3.75 24.46 -20.99
C GLY A 147 4.53 23.84 -19.82
N ASP A 148 5.18 24.69 -19.03
CA ASP A 148 5.92 24.29 -17.83
C ASP A 148 5.03 23.99 -16.62
N LEU A 149 3.74 24.35 -16.66
CA LEU A 149 2.80 24.14 -15.57
C LEU A 149 2.17 22.74 -15.65
N THR A 150 2.19 22.02 -14.54
CA THR A 150 1.42 20.82 -14.28
C THR A 150 0.49 21.07 -13.09
N LEU A 151 -0.80 20.76 -13.25
CA LEU A 151 -1.80 20.78 -12.17
C LEU A 151 -2.45 19.40 -12.09
N THR A 152 -2.66 18.89 -10.88
CA THR A 152 -3.30 17.59 -10.67
C THR A 152 -4.35 17.70 -9.57
N PRO A 153 -5.58 18.15 -9.89
CA PRO A 153 -6.70 18.02 -8.99
C PRO A 153 -6.98 16.54 -8.70
N MET A 154 -7.43 16.29 -7.48
CA MET A 154 -7.80 14.97 -7.00
C MET A 154 -8.94 15.03 -5.98
N ALA A 155 -9.70 13.95 -5.95
CA ALA A 155 -10.74 13.73 -4.95
C ALA A 155 -10.65 12.28 -4.47
N THR A 156 -10.78 12.09 -3.17
CA THR A 156 -10.79 10.77 -2.54
C THR A 156 -11.99 10.63 -1.61
N TYR A 157 -12.45 9.40 -1.45
CA TYR A 157 -13.53 9.06 -0.54
C TYR A 157 -13.16 7.79 0.19
N ARG A 158 -13.23 7.84 1.51
CA ARG A 158 -13.04 6.71 2.40
C ARG A 158 -14.37 6.35 3.03
N PHE A 159 -14.82 5.14 2.74
CA PHE A 159 -15.92 4.50 3.45
C PHE A 159 -15.33 3.65 4.57
N VAL A 160 -15.88 3.77 5.78
CA VAL A 160 -15.48 2.94 6.93
C VAL A 160 -16.74 2.34 7.53
N ASN A 161 -16.83 1.01 7.54
CA ASN A 161 -17.98 0.34 8.11
C ASN A 161 -18.05 0.59 9.63
N GLY A 162 -19.08 1.29 10.08
CA GLY A 162 -19.29 1.60 11.50
C GLY A 162 -18.48 2.79 12.02
N ASP A 163 -17.96 3.66 11.16
CA ASP A 163 -17.44 5.00 11.48
C ASP A 163 -17.96 6.05 10.48
N GLY A 164 -17.55 7.31 10.66
CA GLY A 164 -17.85 8.37 9.71
C GLY A 164 -17.03 8.25 8.43
N ASP A 165 -17.69 8.40 7.29
CA ASP A 165 -17.05 8.52 6.00
C ASP A 165 -16.22 9.81 5.91
N ARG A 166 -15.14 9.78 5.13
CA ARG A 166 -14.28 10.94 4.88
C ARG A 166 -14.19 11.25 3.40
N PHE A 167 -14.14 12.53 3.07
CA PHE A 167 -13.96 13.01 1.70
C PHE A 167 -12.74 13.91 1.64
N GLY A 168 -11.79 13.58 0.78
CA GLY A 168 -10.56 14.33 0.56
C GLY A 168 -10.61 15.11 -0.74
N LEU A 169 -10.14 16.35 -0.74
CA LEU A 169 -9.86 17.14 -1.95
C LEU A 169 -8.40 17.55 -1.96
N GLY A 170 -7.77 17.47 -3.13
CA GLY A 170 -6.36 17.79 -3.28
C GLY A 170 -6.04 18.45 -4.61
N LEU A 171 -4.92 19.16 -4.62
CA LEU A 171 -4.31 19.75 -5.79
C LEU A 171 -2.79 19.67 -5.66
N ASP A 172 -2.16 18.87 -6.51
CA ASP A 172 -0.71 18.98 -6.72
C ASP A 172 -0.44 19.97 -7.84
N PHE A 173 0.61 20.78 -7.71
CA PHE A 173 1.08 21.67 -8.76
C PHE A 173 2.60 21.62 -8.91
N ALA A 174 3.06 21.77 -10.14
CA ALA A 174 4.47 21.91 -10.46
C ALA A 174 4.66 22.91 -11.60
N THR A 175 5.65 23.79 -11.51
CA THR A 175 6.00 24.72 -12.60
C THR A 175 7.50 24.97 -12.63
N ASN A 176 8.04 25.33 -13.80
CA ASN A 176 9.42 25.81 -13.94
C ASN A 176 9.42 27.29 -14.29
N PHE A 177 10.25 28.06 -13.60
CA PHE A 177 10.56 29.45 -13.93
C PHE A 177 12.07 29.55 -14.17
N GLY A 178 12.47 29.44 -15.45
CA GLY A 178 13.88 29.42 -15.84
C GLY A 178 14.59 28.20 -15.26
N ALA A 179 15.62 28.44 -14.43
CA ALA A 179 16.41 27.39 -13.79
C ALA A 179 15.80 26.83 -12.49
N VAL A 180 14.69 27.41 -12.00
CA VAL A 180 14.08 27.03 -10.71
C VAL A 180 12.75 26.32 -10.94
N GLY A 181 12.62 25.12 -10.36
CA GLY A 181 11.37 24.35 -10.33
C GLY A 181 10.64 24.54 -9.01
N PHE A 182 9.34 24.85 -9.09
CA PHE A 182 8.44 24.91 -7.94
C PHE A 182 7.51 23.70 -7.96
N LYS A 183 7.30 23.09 -6.80
CA LYS A 183 6.31 22.04 -6.60
C LYS A 183 5.60 22.26 -5.27
N GLY A 184 4.31 21.96 -5.22
CA GLY A 184 3.54 22.05 -3.99
C GLY A 184 2.27 21.22 -4.08
N ALA A 185 1.64 21.06 -2.93
CA ALA A 185 0.39 20.33 -2.78
C ALA A 185 -0.51 21.03 -1.77
N ILE A 186 -1.80 21.01 -2.02
CA ILE A 186 -2.85 21.43 -1.10
C ILE A 186 -3.80 20.25 -0.96
N GLU A 187 -4.03 19.75 0.26
CA GLU A 187 -4.88 18.60 0.54
C GLU A 187 -5.78 18.92 1.75
N TYR A 188 -7.08 18.59 1.68
CA TYR A 188 -8.11 18.88 2.69
C TYR A 188 -8.97 17.65 2.96
N PHE A 189 -9.34 17.41 4.22
CA PHE A 189 -10.05 16.21 4.71
C PHE A 189 -11.15 16.54 5.72
#